data_AF-A0A925UL72-F1
#
_entry.id   AF-A0A925UL72-F1
#
_cell.length_a   1.000
_cell.length_b   1.000
_cell.length_c   1.000
_cell.angle_alpha   90.00
_cell.angle_beta   90.00
_cell.angle_gamma   90.00
#
_symmetry.space_group_name_H-M   'P 1'
#
loop_
_entity.id
_entity.type
_entity.pdbx_description
1 polymer ?
#
loop_
_entity_poly.entity_id
_entity_poly.type
_entity_poly.pdbx_seq_one_letter_code
_entity_poly.pdbx_strand_id
1 'polypeptide(L)'
;MTYYFSDCQTGAAVGCLPGSNASAGTQSAPKQNLSGININTLPAGSRLLFARGGSWNWSQTTLENTRTTAAAPLVFDAYGTGPAPTFSQSSGNMFNLGGGWNNTSNDGGYTFRNIKFDGRGTAEWGFWFVHTVRDVVIENSEITGFRIGVNSNDTDAHTVRGITLRNNNIHHNRAMGLLGHYSDLLMEGNLIEANNFSGSGFDHGSYIGGGQNITIRNNRYIRNSVVNGVCQGGNMTFHGQIDGLLIEGNRIEQDAAAAGCWLMS
;
A
#
# COMPACT_ATOMS: atom_id res chain seq x y z
N MET A 1 17.29 -0.28 15.24
CA MET A 1 16.61 -0.25 16.56
C MET A 1 15.25 -0.93 16.43
N THR A 2 14.70 -1.54 17.47
CA THR A 2 13.39 -2.21 17.38
C THR A 2 12.44 -1.66 18.44
N TYR A 3 11.25 -1.27 18.02
CA TYR A 3 10.16 -0.82 18.89
C TYR A 3 8.94 -1.70 18.72
N TYR A 4 8.25 -1.98 19.83
CA TYR A 4 7.01 -2.74 19.86
C TYR A 4 5.86 -1.84 20.29
N PHE A 5 4.72 -1.97 19.61
CA PHE A 5 3.52 -1.18 19.82
C PHE A 5 2.30 -2.07 20.05
N SER A 6 1.42 -1.67 20.95
CA SER A 6 0.10 -2.29 21.11
C SER A 6 -0.92 -1.20 21.46
N ASP A 7 -1.96 -1.05 20.65
CA ASP A 7 -3.07 -0.15 20.96
C ASP A 7 -4.38 -0.81 20.56
N CYS A 8 -5.43 -0.48 21.30
CA CYS A 8 -6.72 -1.15 21.20
C CYS A 8 -7.80 -0.15 20.83
N GLN A 9 -7.51 0.67 19.83
CA GLN A 9 -8.48 1.64 19.32
C GLN A 9 -9.61 0.91 18.57
N THR A 10 -10.59 1.68 18.11
CA THR A 10 -11.75 1.16 17.37
C THR A 10 -11.30 0.24 16.23
N GLY A 11 -11.87 -0.97 16.19
CA GLY A 11 -11.51 -2.01 15.22
C GLY A 11 -10.48 -3.03 15.72
N ALA A 12 -9.95 -2.88 16.94
CA ALA A 12 -9.08 -3.88 17.56
C ALA A 12 -9.84 -5.20 17.84
N ALA A 13 -9.11 -6.30 17.85
CA ALA A 13 -9.63 -7.62 18.17
C ALA A 13 -9.99 -7.74 19.66
N VAL A 14 -10.93 -8.63 19.96
CA VAL A 14 -11.25 -9.02 21.33
C VAL A 14 -9.99 -9.53 22.04
N GLY A 15 -9.74 -9.05 23.25
CA GLY A 15 -8.56 -9.43 24.03
C GLY A 15 -7.30 -8.62 23.72
N CYS A 16 -7.39 -7.59 22.87
CA CYS A 16 -6.31 -6.62 22.72
C CYS A 16 -5.98 -5.96 24.08
N LEU A 17 -4.67 -5.84 24.38
CA LEU A 17 -4.16 -5.14 25.56
C LEU A 17 -3.32 -3.94 25.11
N PRO A 18 -3.68 -2.69 25.48
CA PRO A 18 -2.91 -1.53 25.06
C PRO A 18 -1.59 -1.46 25.83
N GLY A 19 -0.53 -1.05 25.14
CA GLY A 19 0.75 -0.70 25.74
C GLY A 19 0.69 0.66 26.43
N SER A 20 1.86 1.16 26.84
CA SER A 20 1.98 2.50 27.45
C SER A 20 3.15 3.26 26.84
N ASN A 21 2.95 4.54 26.49
CA ASN A 21 4.03 5.36 25.94
C ASN A 21 5.17 5.63 26.93
N ALA A 22 4.92 5.43 28.23
CA ALA A 22 5.95 5.44 29.27
C ALA A 22 6.82 4.17 29.26
N SER A 23 6.38 3.09 28.60
CA SER A 23 7.14 1.85 28.49
C SER A 23 8.34 1.99 27.56
N ALA A 24 9.34 1.12 27.77
CA ALA A 24 10.59 1.12 27.01
C ALA A 24 10.40 0.79 25.51
N GLY A 25 9.25 0.22 25.11
CA GLY A 25 9.00 -0.19 23.73
C GLY A 25 9.63 -1.55 23.40
N THR A 26 9.81 -2.41 24.40
CA THR A 26 10.19 -3.82 24.23
C THR A 26 8.93 -4.67 24.01
N GLN A 27 9.08 -5.91 23.56
CA GLN A 27 7.93 -6.79 23.31
C GLN A 27 7.08 -7.06 24.56
N SER A 28 7.71 -7.18 25.74
CA SER A 28 7.02 -7.39 27.02
C SER A 28 6.49 -6.10 27.65
N ALA A 29 6.97 -4.93 27.20
CA ALA A 29 6.52 -3.62 27.63
C ALA A 29 6.37 -2.69 26.41
N PRO A 30 5.37 -2.95 25.54
CA PRO A 30 5.21 -2.22 24.30
C PRO A 30 4.75 -0.79 24.55
N LYS A 31 5.13 0.11 23.65
CA LYS A 31 4.55 1.44 23.59
C LYS A 31 3.10 1.36 23.12
N GLN A 32 2.31 2.38 23.40
CA GLN A 32 0.95 2.43 22.88
C GLN A 32 0.99 2.82 21.39
N ASN A 33 1.68 3.91 21.08
CA ASN A 33 1.77 4.47 19.74
C ASN A 33 3.15 5.13 19.52
N LEU A 34 3.26 5.90 18.44
CA LEU A 34 4.50 6.56 18.02
C LEU A 34 4.84 7.85 18.80
N SER A 35 4.10 8.18 19.87
CA SER A 35 4.38 9.38 20.66
C SER A 35 5.84 9.41 21.15
N GLY A 36 6.53 10.51 20.84
CA GLY A 36 7.95 10.69 21.15
C GLY A 36 8.92 9.96 20.21
N ILE A 37 8.42 9.32 19.14
CA ILE A 37 9.23 8.69 18.10
C ILE A 37 9.03 9.44 16.79
N ASN A 38 10.07 10.12 16.34
CA ASN A 38 10.10 10.69 15.00
C ASN A 38 10.66 9.66 14.01
N ILE A 39 9.76 9.05 13.24
CA ILE A 39 10.08 7.99 12.26
C ILE A 39 11.13 8.45 11.23
N ASN A 40 11.06 9.70 10.81
CA ASN A 40 11.95 10.29 9.80
C ASN A 40 13.38 10.50 10.31
N THR A 41 13.62 10.25 11.60
CA THR A 41 14.93 10.38 12.23
C THR A 41 15.47 9.09 12.82
N LEU A 42 14.75 7.98 12.64
CA LEU A 42 15.21 6.68 13.10
C LEU A 42 16.47 6.24 12.34
N PRO A 43 17.39 5.49 12.99
CA PRO A 43 18.50 4.86 12.29
C PRO A 43 18.01 3.90 11.20
N ALA A 44 18.77 3.77 10.11
CA ALA A 44 18.55 2.76 9.08
C ALA A 44 18.48 1.35 9.70
N GLY A 45 17.69 0.46 9.12
CA GLY A 45 17.47 -0.88 9.66
C GLY A 45 16.57 -0.93 10.91
N SER A 46 15.89 0.18 11.24
CA SER A 46 14.96 0.18 12.38
C SER A 46 13.67 -0.57 12.07
N ARG A 47 13.04 -1.11 13.12
CA ARG A 47 11.84 -1.95 13.03
C ARG A 47 10.78 -1.42 13.99
N LEU A 48 9.58 -1.22 13.48
CA LEU A 48 8.38 -0.82 14.19
C LEU A 48 7.40 -1.99 14.11
N LEU A 49 7.20 -2.68 15.23
CA LEU A 49 6.45 -3.93 15.32
C LEU A 49 5.12 -3.71 16.04
N PHE A 50 4.02 -4.01 15.38
CA PHE A 50 2.66 -3.74 15.86
C PHE A 50 1.98 -5.04 16.29
N ALA A 51 1.33 -5.05 17.45
CA ALA A 51 0.69 -6.25 17.99
C ALA A 51 -0.42 -6.72 17.06
N ARG A 52 -0.40 -8.01 16.69
CA ARG A 52 -1.54 -8.66 16.03
C ARG A 52 -2.80 -8.49 16.88
N GLY A 53 -3.91 -8.15 16.23
CA GLY A 53 -5.17 -7.76 16.88
C GLY A 53 -5.23 -6.31 17.38
N GLY A 54 -4.14 -5.54 17.31
CA GLY A 54 -4.16 -4.11 17.62
C GLY A 54 -4.81 -3.26 16.53
N SER A 55 -5.22 -2.05 16.90
CA SER A 55 -5.77 -1.05 15.97
C SER A 55 -5.28 0.34 16.32
N TRP A 56 -4.97 1.13 15.30
CA TRP A 56 -4.50 2.50 15.40
C TRP A 56 -5.24 3.39 14.40
N ASN A 57 -5.77 4.52 14.87
CA ASN A 57 -6.06 5.67 14.03
C ASN A 57 -4.72 6.31 13.65
N TRP A 58 -4.37 6.16 12.39
CA TRP A 58 -3.05 6.52 11.89
C TRP A 58 -2.97 8.02 11.62
N SER A 59 -2.03 8.68 12.29
CA SER A 59 -1.83 10.14 12.15
C SER A 59 -0.54 10.52 11.43
N GLN A 60 0.34 9.55 11.14
CA GLN A 60 1.64 9.83 10.53
C GLN A 60 1.56 9.71 9.01
N THR A 61 1.27 10.82 8.35
CA THR A 61 1.03 10.79 6.91
C THR A 61 2.29 10.91 6.08
N THR A 62 3.37 11.54 6.56
CA THR A 62 4.57 11.77 5.73
C THR A 62 5.75 10.93 6.21
N LEU A 63 6.31 10.14 5.29
CA LEU A 63 7.54 9.39 5.46
C LEU A 63 8.63 10.00 4.56
N GLU A 64 9.73 10.37 5.20
CA GLU A 64 10.92 10.90 4.55
C GLU A 64 12.12 10.67 5.48
N ASN A 65 12.64 9.46 5.48
CA ASN A 65 13.84 9.06 6.20
C ASN A 65 14.95 8.79 5.20
N THR A 66 15.68 9.83 4.81
CA THR A 66 16.77 9.74 3.82
C THR A 66 17.98 8.90 4.27
N ARG A 67 17.93 8.29 5.46
CA ARG A 67 18.96 7.35 5.95
C ARG A 67 18.67 5.91 5.56
N THR A 68 17.41 5.58 5.27
CA THR A 68 17.01 4.21 4.98
C THR A 68 17.37 3.83 3.54
N THR A 69 17.66 2.55 3.34
CA THR A 69 18.07 2.01 2.03
C THR A 69 17.49 0.61 1.86
N ALA A 70 17.50 0.07 0.64
CA ALA A 70 17.13 -1.32 0.37
C ALA A 70 17.88 -2.33 1.26
N ALA A 71 19.16 -2.06 1.56
CA ALA A 71 20.00 -2.95 2.39
C ALA A 71 19.75 -2.80 3.89
N ALA A 72 19.21 -1.67 4.34
CA ALA A 72 18.92 -1.37 5.74
C ALA A 72 17.57 -0.65 5.86
N PRO A 73 16.45 -1.33 5.59
CA PRO A 73 15.16 -0.68 5.48
C PRO A 73 14.59 -0.27 6.84
N LEU A 74 13.72 0.73 6.85
CA LEU A 74 12.78 0.93 7.94
C LEU A 74 11.58 -0.01 7.75
N VAL A 75 11.36 -0.89 8.73
CA VAL A 75 10.37 -1.96 8.63
C VAL A 75 9.18 -1.66 9.54
N PHE A 76 7.98 -1.67 8.96
CA PHE A 76 6.69 -1.74 9.63
C PHE A 76 6.17 -3.16 9.50
N ASP A 77 6.00 -3.85 10.62
CA ASP A 77 5.66 -5.27 10.65
C ASP A 77 4.79 -5.60 11.87
N ALA A 78 4.30 -6.83 11.96
CA ALA A 78 3.48 -7.30 13.06
C ALA A 78 4.27 -8.24 14.00
N TYR A 79 3.82 -8.36 15.25
CA TYR A 79 4.30 -9.40 16.19
C TYR A 79 3.13 -10.06 16.95
N GLY A 80 3.42 -11.20 17.58
CA GLY A 80 2.41 -11.97 18.31
C GLY A 80 1.58 -12.87 17.41
N THR A 81 0.36 -13.18 17.83
CA THR A 81 -0.57 -14.09 17.14
C THR A 81 -1.94 -13.44 16.98
N GLY A 82 -2.75 -13.94 16.06
CA GLY A 82 -4.08 -13.40 15.75
C GLY A 82 -4.15 -12.60 14.44
N PRO A 83 -5.21 -11.82 14.23
CA PRO A 83 -5.41 -11.06 12.99
C PRO A 83 -4.34 -9.98 12.80
N ALA A 84 -4.17 -9.50 11.58
CA ALA A 84 -3.23 -8.41 11.29
C ALA A 84 -3.58 -7.14 12.11
N PRO A 85 -2.59 -6.38 12.61
CA PRO A 85 -2.82 -5.04 13.11
C PRO A 85 -3.48 -4.16 12.04
N THR A 86 -4.39 -3.29 12.45
CA THR A 86 -5.10 -2.37 11.52
C THR A 86 -4.63 -0.94 11.71
N PHE A 87 -4.20 -0.29 10.62
CA PHE A 87 -4.03 1.15 10.53
C PHE A 87 -5.24 1.73 9.82
N SER A 88 -5.95 2.64 10.49
CA SER A 88 -7.16 3.29 9.96
C SER A 88 -6.91 4.77 9.72
N GLN A 89 -7.35 5.26 8.56
CA GLN A 89 -7.34 6.69 8.22
C GLN A 89 -8.69 7.05 7.63
N SER A 90 -9.27 8.19 8.02
CA SER A 90 -10.58 8.65 7.51
C SER A 90 -10.50 9.82 6.54
N SER A 91 -9.32 10.43 6.38
CA SER A 91 -9.13 11.56 5.46
C SER A 91 -7.69 11.65 4.96
N GLY A 92 -7.50 12.17 3.74
CA GLY A 92 -6.18 12.33 3.16
C GLY A 92 -5.50 10.99 2.84
N ASN A 93 -4.17 10.99 2.80
CA ASN A 93 -3.39 9.80 2.50
C ASN A 93 -2.95 9.10 3.79
N MET A 94 -2.86 7.77 3.77
CA MET A 94 -2.27 7.02 4.90
C MET A 94 -0.76 7.22 4.94
N PHE A 95 -0.09 7.02 3.79
CA PHE A 95 1.34 7.31 3.63
C PHE A 95 1.60 8.17 2.39
N ASN A 96 2.35 9.24 2.59
CA ASN A 96 2.96 10.11 1.59
C ASN A 96 4.47 9.91 1.72
N LEU A 97 5.07 9.29 0.71
CA LEU A 97 6.49 8.98 0.67
C LEU A 97 7.20 9.96 -0.26
N GLY A 98 8.42 10.36 0.11
CA GLY A 98 9.21 11.33 -0.65
C GLY A 98 9.05 12.78 -0.17
N GLY A 99 8.44 13.04 0.99
CA GLY A 99 8.41 14.39 1.58
C GLY A 99 7.55 15.44 0.83
N GLY A 100 6.81 15.04 -0.21
CA GLY A 100 5.90 15.89 -0.97
C GLY A 100 6.40 16.29 -2.37
N TRP A 101 5.52 16.93 -3.15
CA TRP A 101 5.70 17.15 -4.59
C TRP A 101 6.99 17.89 -5.00
N ASN A 102 7.45 18.88 -4.24
CA ASN A 102 8.63 19.65 -4.65
C ASN A 102 9.96 19.03 -4.17
N ASN A 103 9.91 17.85 -3.54
CA ASN A 103 11.10 17.21 -3.00
C ASN A 103 11.73 16.28 -4.05
N THR A 104 13.02 16.49 -4.26
CA THR A 104 13.85 15.71 -5.20
C THR A 104 14.87 14.85 -4.48
N SER A 105 14.83 14.80 -3.13
CA SER A 105 15.72 13.96 -2.34
C SER A 105 15.40 12.49 -2.57
N ASN A 106 16.43 11.68 -2.79
CA ASN A 106 16.23 10.24 -2.85
C ASN A 106 15.73 9.76 -1.48
N ASP A 107 14.55 9.14 -1.49
CA ASP A 107 13.89 8.60 -0.31
C ASP A 107 13.43 7.18 -0.62
N GLY A 108 13.51 6.28 0.35
CA GLY A 108 13.26 4.86 0.07
C GLY A 108 13.75 3.90 1.13
N GLY A 109 13.74 2.61 0.82
CA GLY A 109 14.13 1.58 1.78
C GLY A 109 13.07 1.39 2.86
N TYR A 110 11.81 1.28 2.45
CA TYR A 110 10.70 1.02 3.36
C TYR A 110 10.13 -0.37 3.14
N THR A 111 9.78 -1.06 4.22
CA THR A 111 9.08 -2.34 4.15
C THR A 111 7.85 -2.29 5.02
N PHE A 112 6.68 -2.56 4.42
CA PHE A 112 5.41 -2.70 5.10
C PHE A 112 4.94 -4.14 4.93
N ARG A 113 4.67 -4.83 6.04
CA ARG A 113 4.18 -6.19 5.94
C ARG A 113 3.30 -6.64 7.09
N ASN A 114 2.46 -7.63 6.82
CA ASN A 114 1.58 -8.24 7.82
C ASN A 114 0.59 -7.26 8.46
N ILE A 115 0.22 -6.17 7.77
CA ILE A 115 -0.64 -5.09 8.30
C ILE A 115 -1.87 -4.95 7.40
N LYS A 116 -3.00 -4.57 8.01
CA LYS A 116 -4.17 -4.07 7.29
C LYS A 116 -4.13 -2.55 7.26
N PHE A 117 -4.23 -1.98 6.06
CA PHE A 117 -4.37 -0.55 5.81
C PHE A 117 -5.80 -0.26 5.37
N ASP A 118 -6.52 0.54 6.14
CA ASP A 118 -7.95 0.78 5.96
C ASP A 118 -8.25 2.28 5.86
N GLY A 119 -8.72 2.70 4.68
CA GLY A 119 -9.14 4.08 4.39
C GLY A 119 -10.55 4.43 4.87
N ARG A 120 -11.24 3.50 5.55
CA ARG A 120 -12.61 3.61 6.09
C ARG A 120 -13.67 4.05 5.07
N GLY A 121 -13.40 3.85 3.79
CA GLY A 121 -14.26 4.26 2.69
C GLY A 121 -14.21 5.75 2.36
N THR A 122 -13.35 6.54 3.01
CA THR A 122 -13.31 8.01 2.83
C THR A 122 -11.92 8.58 2.57
N ALA A 123 -10.83 7.92 2.98
CA ALA A 123 -9.47 8.37 2.69
C ALA A 123 -9.16 8.39 1.18
N GLU A 124 -8.17 9.19 0.76
CA GLU A 124 -7.75 9.35 -0.62
C GLU A 124 -6.82 8.20 -1.04
N TRP A 125 -5.56 8.19 -0.62
CA TRP A 125 -4.59 7.17 -1.04
C TRP A 125 -4.05 6.35 0.13
N GLY A 126 -3.92 5.04 -0.04
CA GLY A 126 -3.24 4.18 0.94
C GLY A 126 -1.74 4.48 0.95
N PHE A 127 -1.10 4.27 -0.20
CA PHE A 127 0.29 4.65 -0.40
C PHE A 127 0.37 5.65 -1.54
N TRP A 128 1.00 6.78 -1.29
CA TRP A 128 1.30 7.78 -2.30
C TRP A 128 2.80 7.94 -2.42
N PHE A 129 3.32 7.51 -3.56
CA PHE A 129 4.71 7.67 -3.93
C PHE A 129 4.87 8.91 -4.82
N VAL A 130 5.87 9.71 -4.50
CA VAL A 130 6.13 10.98 -5.18
C VAL A 130 7.58 10.99 -5.65
N HIS A 131 7.77 11.20 -6.95
CA HIS A 131 9.08 11.38 -7.59
C HIS A 131 10.14 10.34 -7.19
N THR A 132 11.18 10.78 -6.48
CA THR A 132 12.42 10.05 -6.23
C THR A 132 12.31 8.88 -5.24
N VAL A 133 11.08 8.53 -4.83
CA VAL A 133 10.77 7.37 -3.99
C VAL A 133 11.26 6.08 -4.64
N ARG A 134 11.96 5.27 -3.85
CA ARG A 134 12.47 3.98 -4.32
C ARG A 134 12.51 2.89 -3.27
N ASP A 135 12.73 1.66 -3.73
CA ASP A 135 13.04 0.52 -2.86
C ASP A 135 11.98 0.32 -1.76
N VAL A 136 10.71 0.27 -2.16
CA VAL A 136 9.57 0.09 -1.26
C VAL A 136 8.99 -1.30 -1.45
N VAL A 137 8.87 -2.04 -0.36
CA VAL A 137 8.22 -3.35 -0.32
C VAL A 137 6.94 -3.26 0.47
N ILE A 138 5.82 -3.66 -0.14
CA ILE A 138 4.55 -3.88 0.54
C ILE A 138 4.17 -5.34 0.33
N GLU A 139 4.09 -6.11 1.41
CA GLU A 139 3.86 -7.54 1.31
C GLU A 139 2.94 -8.13 2.38
N ASN A 140 2.25 -9.21 2.03
CA ASN A 140 1.37 -9.95 2.94
C ASN A 140 0.42 -9.03 3.73
N SER A 141 -0.14 -8.03 3.05
CA SER A 141 -0.92 -6.96 3.65
C SER A 141 -2.29 -6.80 2.98
N GLU A 142 -3.23 -6.21 3.70
CA GLU A 142 -4.56 -5.85 3.17
C GLU A 142 -4.60 -4.34 2.91
N ILE A 143 -5.05 -3.90 1.74
CA ILE A 143 -5.18 -2.49 1.38
C ILE A 143 -6.60 -2.24 0.88
N THR A 144 -7.39 -1.51 1.68
CA THR A 144 -8.83 -1.38 1.45
C THR A 144 -9.40 -0.04 1.86
N GLY A 145 -10.55 0.33 1.27
CA GLY A 145 -11.34 1.49 1.69
C GLY A 145 -10.75 2.85 1.32
N PHE A 146 -9.72 2.91 0.48
CA PHE A 146 -9.18 4.16 -0.05
C PHE A 146 -9.91 4.57 -1.33
N ARG A 147 -9.68 5.79 -1.82
CA ARG A 147 -9.99 6.11 -3.22
C ARG A 147 -9.08 5.31 -4.14
N ILE A 148 -7.76 5.37 -3.90
CA ILE A 148 -6.76 4.55 -4.59
C ILE A 148 -5.92 3.81 -3.55
N GLY A 149 -5.76 2.49 -3.71
CA GLY A 149 -4.97 1.69 -2.77
C GLY A 149 -3.48 2.10 -2.78
N VAL A 150 -2.85 2.02 -3.95
CA VAL A 150 -1.46 2.42 -4.17
C VAL A 150 -1.39 3.38 -5.36
N ASN A 151 -0.79 4.55 -5.16
CA ASN A 151 -0.68 5.61 -6.15
C ASN A 151 0.77 6.05 -6.33
N SER A 152 1.21 6.18 -7.58
CA SER A 152 2.43 6.89 -7.96
C SER A 152 2.07 8.09 -8.83
N ASN A 153 2.36 9.29 -8.35
CA ASN A 153 2.30 10.49 -9.18
C ASN A 153 3.71 10.91 -9.53
N ASP A 154 4.06 10.66 -10.78
CA ASP A 154 5.40 10.91 -11.26
C ASP A 154 5.38 11.45 -12.70
N THR A 155 6.48 12.09 -13.06
CA THR A 155 6.75 12.62 -14.40
C THR A 155 8.13 12.12 -14.84
N ASP A 156 8.36 11.95 -16.15
CA ASP A 156 9.46 11.18 -16.77
C ASP A 156 10.90 11.49 -16.28
N ALA A 157 11.15 12.57 -15.54
CA ALA A 157 12.47 12.97 -15.06
C ALA A 157 12.90 12.36 -13.70
N HIS A 158 11.98 11.86 -12.86
CA HIS A 158 12.29 11.47 -11.48
C HIS A 158 11.59 10.17 -11.06
N THR A 159 11.94 9.06 -11.71
CA THR A 159 11.16 7.82 -11.65
C THR A 159 10.96 7.21 -10.26
N VAL A 160 9.69 7.06 -9.84
CA VAL A 160 9.30 6.15 -8.74
C VAL A 160 9.71 4.75 -9.15
N ARG A 161 10.60 4.11 -8.36
CA ARG A 161 11.23 2.87 -8.81
C ARG A 161 11.53 1.81 -7.77
N GLY A 162 11.66 0.56 -8.19
CA GLY A 162 11.97 -0.55 -7.28
C GLY A 162 10.85 -0.79 -6.28
N ILE A 163 9.60 -0.70 -6.75
CA ILE A 163 8.41 -0.94 -5.94
C ILE A 163 8.04 -2.42 -6.04
N THR A 164 7.89 -3.08 -4.90
CA THR A 164 7.43 -4.48 -4.83
C THR A 164 6.11 -4.55 -4.09
N LEU A 165 5.07 -5.03 -4.78
CA LEU A 165 3.77 -5.39 -4.22
C LEU A 165 3.65 -6.92 -4.28
N ARG A 166 3.71 -7.59 -3.14
CA ARG A 166 3.76 -9.06 -3.09
C ARG A 166 2.77 -9.69 -2.11
N ASN A 167 1.98 -10.65 -2.57
CA ASN A 167 1.03 -11.42 -1.74
C ASN A 167 0.05 -10.51 -0.96
N ASN A 168 -0.33 -9.38 -1.53
CA ASN A 168 -1.29 -8.47 -0.90
C ASN A 168 -2.73 -8.80 -1.33
N ASN A 169 -3.67 -8.42 -0.48
CA ASN A 169 -5.08 -8.32 -0.83
C ASN A 169 -5.44 -6.84 -1.01
N ILE A 170 -5.59 -6.40 -2.26
CA ILE A 170 -5.88 -5.00 -2.62
C ILE A 170 -7.32 -4.94 -3.11
N HIS A 171 -8.22 -4.42 -2.30
CA HIS A 171 -9.64 -4.55 -2.59
C HIS A 171 -10.51 -3.39 -2.11
N HIS A 172 -11.69 -3.26 -2.70
CA HIS A 172 -12.71 -2.31 -2.26
C HIS A 172 -12.18 -0.87 -2.14
N ASN A 173 -11.28 -0.49 -3.05
CA ASN A 173 -10.87 0.89 -3.24
C ASN A 173 -11.81 1.55 -4.27
N ARG A 174 -12.28 2.77 -3.98
CA ARG A 174 -13.42 3.40 -4.68
C ARG A 174 -13.14 3.62 -6.16
N ALA A 175 -11.92 4.06 -6.49
CA ALA A 175 -11.45 4.31 -7.84
C ALA A 175 -10.55 3.18 -8.34
N MET A 176 -9.37 2.96 -7.76
CA MET A 176 -8.42 1.96 -8.29
C MET A 176 -7.67 1.21 -7.18
N GLY A 177 -7.24 -0.02 -7.45
CA GLY A 177 -6.31 -0.73 -6.57
C GLY A 177 -4.89 -0.17 -6.70
N LEU A 178 -4.47 0.09 -7.93
CA LEU A 178 -3.17 0.68 -8.28
C LEU A 178 -3.34 1.73 -9.39
N LEU A 179 -2.67 2.87 -9.26
CA LEU A 179 -2.56 3.89 -10.30
C LEU A 179 -1.12 4.44 -10.34
N GLY A 180 -0.53 4.60 -11.52
CA GLY A 180 0.60 5.51 -11.69
C GLY A 180 1.64 5.09 -12.71
N HIS A 181 2.79 5.75 -12.66
CA HIS A 181 3.97 5.45 -13.47
C HIS A 181 5.03 4.80 -12.58
N TYR A 182 5.68 3.75 -13.08
CA TYR A 182 6.63 2.96 -12.27
C TYR A 182 7.78 2.40 -13.10
N SER A 183 9.01 2.50 -12.58
CA SER A 183 10.15 1.73 -13.09
C SER A 183 10.54 0.62 -12.11
N ASP A 184 10.99 -0.53 -12.62
CA ASP A 184 11.38 -1.69 -11.79
C ASP A 184 10.25 -2.12 -10.81
N LEU A 185 9.01 -2.16 -11.31
CA LEU A 185 7.84 -2.59 -10.53
C LEU A 185 7.72 -4.12 -10.56
N LEU A 186 7.56 -4.72 -9.38
CA LEU A 186 7.14 -6.11 -9.23
C LEU A 186 5.77 -6.19 -8.57
N MET A 187 4.78 -6.71 -9.29
CA MET A 187 3.49 -7.15 -8.75
C MET A 187 3.42 -8.67 -8.78
N GLU A 188 3.50 -9.31 -7.62
CA GLU A 188 3.53 -10.77 -7.53
C GLU A 188 2.51 -11.35 -6.55
N GLY A 189 1.74 -12.36 -6.96
CA GLY A 189 0.93 -13.15 -6.02
C GLY A 189 -0.19 -12.37 -5.34
N ASN A 190 -0.55 -11.18 -5.83
CA ASN A 190 -1.58 -10.34 -5.22
C ASN A 190 -2.98 -10.81 -5.64
N LEU A 191 -3.93 -10.63 -4.74
CA LEU A 191 -5.36 -10.61 -5.04
C LEU A 191 -5.79 -9.16 -5.24
N ILE A 192 -6.29 -8.83 -6.42
CA ILE A 192 -6.79 -7.50 -6.78
C ILE A 192 -8.28 -7.65 -7.07
N GLU A 193 -9.11 -7.22 -6.13
CA GLU A 193 -10.54 -7.58 -6.12
C GLU A 193 -11.46 -6.40 -5.83
N ALA A 194 -12.57 -6.30 -6.56
CA ALA A 194 -13.65 -5.35 -6.26
C ALA A 194 -13.17 -3.89 -6.08
N ASN A 195 -12.10 -3.51 -6.77
CA ASN A 195 -11.72 -2.11 -6.92
C ASN A 195 -12.54 -1.47 -8.05
N ASN A 196 -12.63 -0.14 -8.07
CA ASN A 196 -13.43 0.61 -9.03
C ASN A 196 -14.93 0.28 -9.01
N PHE A 197 -15.55 0.21 -7.83
CA PHE A 197 -17.01 0.05 -7.78
C PHE A 197 -17.76 1.38 -7.99
N SER A 198 -17.05 2.50 -8.18
CA SER A 198 -17.67 3.79 -8.52
C SER A 198 -18.23 3.83 -9.96
N GLY A 199 -17.70 3.00 -10.86
CA GLY A 199 -18.20 2.87 -12.23
C GLY A 199 -17.69 3.90 -13.22
N SER A 200 -16.69 4.70 -12.86
CA SER A 200 -16.02 5.57 -13.83
C SER A 200 -15.35 4.72 -14.91
N GLY A 201 -15.61 5.05 -16.18
CA GLY A 201 -14.94 4.43 -17.33
C GLY A 201 -13.44 4.76 -17.42
N PHE A 202 -12.96 5.71 -16.61
CA PHE A 202 -11.54 6.07 -16.48
C PHE A 202 -10.83 5.32 -15.34
N ASP A 203 -11.57 4.58 -14.52
CA ASP A 203 -11.04 3.88 -13.36
C ASP A 203 -10.88 2.37 -13.68
N HIS A 204 -9.90 1.73 -13.03
CA HIS A 204 -9.46 0.36 -13.34
C HIS A 204 -9.08 -0.41 -12.07
N GLY A 205 -9.01 -1.74 -12.15
CA GLY A 205 -8.43 -2.56 -11.07
C GLY A 205 -6.98 -2.17 -10.79
N SER A 206 -6.14 -2.18 -11.82
CA SER A 206 -4.82 -1.57 -11.84
C SER A 206 -4.60 -0.78 -13.12
N TYR A 207 -4.04 0.42 -13.02
CA TYR A 207 -3.65 1.27 -14.14
C TYR A 207 -2.17 1.63 -14.05
N ILE A 208 -1.39 1.28 -15.08
CA ILE A 208 0.02 1.63 -15.20
C ILE A 208 0.18 2.53 -16.43
N GLY A 209 0.51 3.80 -16.18
CA GLY A 209 0.56 4.85 -17.20
C GLY A 209 1.88 5.00 -17.96
N GLY A 210 2.90 4.23 -17.58
CA GLY A 210 4.21 4.23 -18.23
C GLY A 210 5.31 3.69 -17.32
N GLY A 211 6.50 3.48 -17.88
CA GLY A 211 7.71 3.14 -17.13
C GLY A 211 8.58 2.07 -17.76
N GLN A 212 9.44 1.43 -16.96
CA GLN A 212 10.42 0.45 -17.45
C GLN A 212 10.53 -0.77 -16.53
N ASN A 213 10.89 -1.94 -17.08
CA ASN A 213 11.17 -3.16 -16.32
C ASN A 213 10.04 -3.55 -15.35
N ILE A 214 8.82 -3.66 -15.87
CA ILE A 214 7.63 -3.96 -15.08
C ILE A 214 7.34 -5.45 -15.16
N THR A 215 7.22 -6.12 -14.02
CA THR A 215 6.81 -7.52 -13.94
C THR A 215 5.51 -7.64 -13.17
N ILE A 216 4.49 -8.18 -13.82
CA ILE A 216 3.20 -8.51 -13.21
C ILE A 216 3.01 -10.01 -13.36
N ARG A 217 3.14 -10.75 -12.25
CA ARG A 217 3.06 -12.21 -12.32
C ARG A 217 2.28 -12.88 -11.21
N ASN A 218 1.63 -13.99 -11.54
CA ASN A 218 0.92 -14.85 -10.60
C ASN A 218 -0.13 -14.11 -9.75
N ASN A 219 -0.66 -12.99 -10.24
CA ASN A 219 -1.72 -12.25 -9.56
C ASN A 219 -3.09 -12.78 -9.97
N ARG A 220 -4.08 -12.57 -9.11
CA ARG A 220 -5.49 -12.88 -9.39
C ARG A 220 -6.31 -11.59 -9.38
N TYR A 221 -6.95 -11.30 -10.49
CA TYR A 221 -7.86 -10.17 -10.66
C TYR A 221 -9.30 -10.69 -10.69
N ILE A 222 -10.16 -10.16 -9.83
CA ILE A 222 -11.54 -10.63 -9.71
C ILE A 222 -12.49 -9.44 -9.54
N ARG A 223 -13.54 -9.37 -10.35
CA ARG A 223 -14.66 -8.45 -10.13
C ARG A 223 -14.25 -6.99 -9.95
N ASN A 224 -13.16 -6.54 -10.59
CA ASN A 224 -12.83 -5.11 -10.60
C ASN A 224 -13.73 -4.38 -11.62
N SER A 225 -13.97 -3.10 -11.37
CA SER A 225 -14.80 -2.25 -12.22
C SER A 225 -16.24 -2.75 -12.35
N VAL A 226 -16.75 -3.43 -11.31
CA VAL A 226 -18.10 -3.99 -11.27
C VAL A 226 -19.07 -3.02 -10.61
N VAL A 227 -20.09 -2.61 -11.39
CA VAL A 227 -21.19 -1.75 -10.95
C VAL A 227 -22.48 -2.52 -11.13
N ASN A 228 -23.26 -2.63 -10.04
CA ASN A 228 -24.52 -3.38 -10.05
C ASN A 228 -24.37 -4.82 -10.60
N GLY A 229 -23.27 -5.48 -10.27
CA GLY A 229 -22.98 -6.86 -10.67
C GLY A 229 -22.42 -7.02 -12.09
N VAL A 230 -22.25 -5.94 -12.86
CA VAL A 230 -21.71 -5.99 -14.23
C VAL A 230 -20.41 -5.19 -14.32
N CYS A 231 -19.37 -5.77 -14.91
CA CYS A 231 -18.14 -5.03 -15.20
C CYS A 231 -18.36 -4.00 -16.31
N GLN A 232 -17.84 -2.79 -16.10
CA GLN A 232 -17.99 -1.64 -17.00
C GLN A 232 -16.67 -0.91 -17.28
N GLY A 233 -15.54 -1.36 -16.73
CA GLY A 233 -14.23 -0.73 -16.87
C GLY A 233 -13.09 -1.74 -16.94
N GLY A 234 -11.87 -1.32 -16.62
CA GLY A 234 -10.69 -2.17 -16.76
C GLY A 234 -10.38 -3.04 -15.55
N ASN A 235 -9.84 -4.26 -15.75
CA ASN A 235 -9.18 -5.02 -14.67
C ASN A 235 -7.69 -4.69 -14.60
N MET A 236 -6.97 -4.85 -15.71
CA MET A 236 -5.55 -4.53 -15.83
C MET A 236 -5.33 -3.64 -17.05
N THR A 237 -4.84 -2.42 -16.82
CA THR A 237 -4.70 -1.42 -17.89
C THR A 237 -3.28 -0.89 -17.96
N PHE A 238 -2.78 -0.80 -19.19
CA PHE A 238 -1.51 -0.18 -19.52
C PHE A 238 -1.77 1.00 -20.44
N HIS A 239 -1.12 2.12 -20.17
CA HIS A 239 -1.16 3.30 -21.01
C HIS A 239 0.25 3.89 -21.14
N GLY A 240 0.45 4.74 -22.15
CA GLY A 240 1.73 5.42 -22.36
C GLY A 240 2.84 4.50 -22.87
N GLN A 241 4.10 4.92 -22.66
CA GLN A 241 5.28 4.17 -23.08
C GLN A 241 5.75 3.26 -21.94
N ILE A 242 5.81 1.95 -22.22
CA ILE A 242 6.37 0.96 -21.31
C ILE A 242 7.45 0.16 -22.05
N ASP A 243 8.65 0.09 -21.47
CA ASP A 243 9.76 -0.73 -21.99
C ASP A 243 10.07 -1.88 -21.01
N GLY A 244 10.20 -3.11 -21.50
CA GLY A 244 10.46 -4.28 -20.66
C GLY A 244 9.29 -4.69 -19.74
N LEU A 245 8.09 -4.86 -20.29
CA LEU A 245 6.92 -5.39 -19.57
C LEU A 245 6.84 -6.93 -19.66
N LEU A 246 6.84 -7.61 -18.51
CA LEU A 246 6.55 -9.04 -18.38
C LEU A 246 5.19 -9.25 -17.68
N ILE A 247 4.28 -9.95 -18.35
CA ILE A 247 3.00 -10.40 -17.79
C ILE A 247 2.97 -11.93 -17.83
N GLU A 248 2.97 -12.59 -16.68
CA GLU A 248 3.09 -14.05 -16.61
C GLU A 248 2.19 -14.68 -15.54
N GLY A 249 1.49 -15.76 -15.86
CA GLY A 249 0.78 -16.57 -14.85
C GLY A 249 -0.35 -15.86 -14.11
N ASN A 250 -0.82 -14.70 -14.58
CA ASN A 250 -1.94 -13.99 -13.97
C ASN A 250 -3.28 -14.63 -14.36
N ARG A 251 -4.25 -14.58 -13.44
CA ARG A 251 -5.62 -15.04 -13.67
C ARG A 251 -6.58 -13.87 -13.55
N ILE A 252 -7.34 -13.58 -14.60
CA ILE A 252 -8.34 -12.51 -14.64
C ILE A 252 -9.72 -13.13 -14.78
N GLU A 253 -10.62 -12.83 -13.85
CA GLU A 253 -11.96 -13.42 -13.77
C GLU A 253 -13.02 -12.34 -13.68
N GLN A 254 -14.06 -12.51 -14.49
CA GLN A 254 -15.22 -11.64 -14.49
C GLN A 254 -16.50 -12.44 -14.70
N ASP A 255 -17.44 -12.32 -13.77
CA ASP A 255 -18.68 -13.10 -13.78
C ASP A 255 -19.69 -12.59 -14.82
N ALA A 256 -19.75 -11.26 -15.01
CA ALA A 256 -20.59 -10.59 -15.99
C ALA A 256 -19.92 -9.30 -16.50
N ALA A 257 -20.08 -9.01 -17.80
CA ALA A 257 -19.41 -7.91 -18.48
C ALA A 257 -20.33 -7.17 -19.46
N ALA A 258 -20.28 -5.84 -19.46
CA ALA A 258 -20.85 -4.99 -20.50
C ALA A 258 -19.82 -4.74 -21.61
N ALA A 259 -20.24 -4.09 -22.70
CA ALA A 259 -19.36 -3.75 -23.83
C ALA A 259 -18.15 -2.87 -23.44
N GLY A 260 -18.25 -2.09 -22.36
CA GLY A 260 -17.16 -1.27 -21.81
C GLY A 260 -16.22 -2.01 -20.84
N CYS A 261 -16.44 -3.30 -20.58
CA CYS A 261 -15.57 -4.08 -19.72
C CYS A 261 -14.30 -4.50 -20.46
N TRP A 262 -13.15 -4.02 -19.98
CA TRP A 262 -11.85 -4.36 -20.54
C TRP A 262 -11.08 -5.22 -19.55
N LEU A 263 -10.98 -6.53 -19.80
CA LEU A 263 -10.23 -7.41 -18.88
C LEU A 263 -8.74 -7.03 -18.87
N MET A 264 -8.16 -6.86 -20.06
CA MET A 264 -6.87 -6.22 -20.27
C MET A 264 -7.03 -5.18 -21.38
N SER A 265 -6.44 -3.99 -21.19
CA SER A 265 -6.43 -2.89 -22.17
C SER A 265 -5.08 -2.23 -22.24
#